data_AF-A0A562V236-F1
#
_entry.id   AF-A0A562V236-F1
#
_cell.length_a   1.000
_cell.length_b   1.000
_cell.length_c   1.000
_cell.angle_alpha   90.00
_cell.angle_beta   90.00
_cell.angle_gamma   90.00
#
_symmetry.space_group_name_H-M   'P 1'
#
loop_
_entity.id
_entity.type
_entity.pdbx_description
1 polymer ?
#
loop_
_entity_poly.entity_id
_entity_poly.type
_entity_poly.pdbx_seq_one_letter_code
_entity_poly.pdbx_strand_id
1 'polypeptide(L)'
;MNARPPVVTPADVDWIDSYGDALVCGHRFTRDDILRHEAIWDRRTHDNALTSAARQRIAHALTEELQQHTATALAAWQHDHNATVTWRTCDG
;
A
#
# COMPACT_ATOMS: atom_id res chain seq x y z
N MET A 1 6.76 -2.20 -22.23
CA MET A 1 6.67 -3.13 -21.10
C MET A 1 5.61 -2.56 -20.17
N ASN A 2 4.50 -3.25 -19.95
CA ASN A 2 3.44 -2.79 -19.04
C ASN A 2 3.89 -3.13 -17.62
N ALA A 3 4.44 -2.14 -16.92
CA ALA A 3 4.70 -2.26 -15.50
C ALA A 3 3.41 -2.57 -14.77
N ARG A 4 3.41 -3.61 -13.93
CA ARG A 4 2.26 -3.88 -13.09
C ARG A 4 2.16 -2.73 -12.06
N PRO A 5 0.98 -2.12 -11.88
CA PRO A 5 0.82 -1.09 -10.86
C PRO A 5 1.18 -1.65 -9.49
N PRO A 6 1.71 -0.82 -8.57
CA PRO A 6 2.06 -1.27 -7.24
C PRO A 6 0.80 -1.71 -6.49
N VAL A 7 0.94 -2.78 -5.70
CA VAL A 7 -0.16 -3.40 -4.95
C VAL A 7 0.34 -3.75 -3.56
N VAL A 8 -0.46 -3.39 -2.55
CA VAL A 8 -0.30 -3.89 -1.17
C VAL A 8 -1.06 -5.20 -1.06
N THR A 9 -0.40 -6.25 -0.60
CA THR A 9 -0.99 -7.59 -0.47
C THR A 9 -1.52 -7.84 0.95
N PRO A 10 -2.40 -8.83 1.14
CA PRO A 10 -2.80 -9.26 2.48
C PRO A 10 -1.62 -9.73 3.35
N ALA A 11 -0.53 -10.22 2.74
CA ALA A 11 0.67 -10.63 3.46
C ALA A 11 1.46 -9.40 3.97
N ASP A 12 1.50 -8.31 3.20
CA ASP A 12 2.09 -7.05 3.66
C ASP A 12 1.31 -6.49 4.86
N VAL A 13 -0.03 -6.54 4.82
CA VAL A 13 -0.88 -6.14 5.95
C VAL A 13 -0.62 -7.00 7.18
N ASP A 14 -0.51 -8.32 7.02
CA ASP A 14 -0.21 -9.24 8.12
C ASP A 14 1.19 -8.98 8.72
N TRP A 15 2.17 -8.66 7.87
CA TRP A 15 3.50 -8.27 8.27
C TRP A 15 3.50 -6.95 9.06
N ILE A 16 2.83 -5.92 8.55
CA ILE A 16 2.71 -4.61 9.24
C ILE A 16 1.99 -4.78 10.58
N ASP A 17 0.90 -5.56 10.63
CA ASP A 17 0.16 -5.80 11.88
C ASP A 17 1.04 -6.54 12.90
N SER A 18 1.95 -7.41 12.46
CA SER A 18 2.84 -8.17 13.36
C SER A 18 4.10 -7.39 13.77
N TYR A 19 4.76 -6.73 12.83
CA TYR A 19 6.10 -6.17 12.98
C TYR A 19 6.15 -4.63 13.00
N GLY A 20 5.04 -3.96 12.69
CA GLY A 20 4.86 -2.51 12.86
C GLY A 20 4.93 -1.71 11.56
N ASP A 21 5.74 -2.11 10.58
CA ASP A 21 5.82 -1.45 9.27
C ASP A 21 6.35 -2.35 8.14
N ALA A 22 6.12 -1.93 6.90
CA ALA A 22 6.65 -2.54 5.68
C ALA A 22 6.91 -1.49 4.60
N LEU A 23 7.89 -1.76 3.74
CA LEU A 23 8.14 -1.00 2.52
C LEU A 23 7.49 -1.71 1.33
N VAL A 24 6.54 -1.05 0.68
CA VAL A 24 5.90 -1.54 -0.54
C VAL A 24 6.18 -0.55 -1.66
N CYS A 25 6.95 -0.98 -2.67
CA CYS A 25 7.36 -0.14 -3.80
C CYS A 25 7.96 1.22 -3.39
N GLY A 26 8.74 1.23 -2.30
CA GLY A 26 9.40 2.43 -1.76
C GLY A 26 8.51 3.33 -0.89
N HIS A 27 7.21 3.02 -0.74
CA HIS A 27 6.33 3.66 0.22
C HIS A 27 6.32 2.88 1.54
N ARG A 28 6.44 3.58 2.67
CA ARG A 28 6.39 2.95 4.00
C ARG A 28 4.97 2.98 4.53
N PHE A 29 4.42 1.79 4.78
CA PHE A 29 3.17 1.60 5.51
C PHE A 29 3.47 1.16 6.94
N THR A 30 2.66 1.62 7.87
CA THR A 30 2.79 1.44 9.32
C THR A 30 1.50 0.88 9.91
N ARG A 31 1.56 0.42 11.16
CA ARG A 31 0.36 -0.05 11.87
C ARG A 31 -0.72 1.03 12.00
N ASP A 32 -0.37 2.31 12.07
CA ASP A 32 -1.34 3.40 12.09
C ASP A 32 -2.16 3.45 10.79
N ASP A 33 -1.56 3.10 9.65
CA ASP A 33 -2.25 3.03 8.38
C ASP A 33 -3.30 1.90 8.37
N ILE A 34 -2.99 0.76 9.01
CA ILE A 34 -3.97 -0.31 9.24
C ILE A 34 -5.12 0.20 10.11
N LEU A 35 -4.80 0.84 11.25
CA LEU A 35 -5.81 1.32 12.21
C LEU A 35 -6.78 2.33 11.59
N ARG A 36 -6.34 3.14 10.62
CA ARG A 36 -7.20 4.07 9.88
C ARG A 36 -8.28 3.38 9.04
N HIS A 37 -8.04 2.14 8.59
CA HIS A 37 -8.97 1.36 7.76
C HIS A 37 -9.67 0.22 8.50
N GLU A 38 -9.27 -0.03 9.75
CA GLU A 38 -9.82 -1.08 10.58
C GLU A 38 -11.23 -0.74 11.07
N ALA A 39 -12.12 -1.72 11.05
CA ALA A 39 -13.46 -1.67 11.61
C ALA A 39 -13.55 -2.48 12.92
N ILE A 40 -14.54 -2.15 13.76
CA ILE A 40 -14.74 -2.72 15.11
C ILE A 40 -14.75 -4.27 15.13
N TRP A 41 -15.16 -4.91 14.04
CA TRP A 41 -15.29 -6.38 13.94
C TRP A 41 -14.23 -7.05 13.06
N ASP A 42 -13.18 -6.32 12.68
CA ASP A 42 -12.14 -6.84 11.81
C ASP A 42 -11.17 -7.78 12.51
N ARG A 43 -11.06 -7.67 13.85
CA ARG A 43 -10.16 -8.47 14.66
C ARG A 43 -10.89 -9.65 15.31
N ARG A 44 -10.19 -10.77 15.36
CA ARG A 44 -10.65 -11.97 16.07
C ARG A 44 -10.50 -11.77 17.57
N THR A 45 -11.51 -12.20 18.32
CA THR A 45 -11.57 -11.97 19.77
C THR A 45 -10.54 -12.73 20.60
N HIS A 46 -10.02 -13.86 20.11
CA HIS A 46 -9.14 -14.74 20.89
C HIS A 46 -7.65 -14.41 20.77
N ASP A 47 -7.21 -13.80 19.67
CA ASP A 47 -5.81 -13.49 19.42
C ASP A 47 -5.57 -12.07 18.89
N ASN A 48 -6.64 -11.27 18.79
CA ASN A 48 -6.62 -9.90 18.27
C ASN A 48 -6.04 -9.76 16.85
N ALA A 49 -5.90 -10.87 16.11
CA ALA A 49 -5.40 -10.82 14.74
C ALA A 49 -6.52 -10.40 13.78
N LEU A 50 -6.15 -9.68 12.71
CA LEU A 50 -7.08 -9.36 11.63
C LEU A 50 -7.65 -10.63 11.00
N THR A 51 -8.94 -10.59 10.67
CA THR A 51 -9.59 -11.62 9.86
C THR A 51 -9.06 -11.59 8.42
N SER A 52 -9.24 -12.69 7.68
CA SER A 52 -8.85 -12.75 6.27
C SER A 52 -9.58 -11.70 5.41
N ALA A 53 -10.87 -11.49 5.67
CA ALA A 53 -11.67 -10.49 4.99
C ALA A 53 -11.18 -9.06 5.30
N ALA A 54 -10.87 -8.77 6.57
CA ALA A 54 -10.28 -7.49 6.96
C ALA A 54 -8.94 -7.24 6.27
N ARG A 55 -8.02 -8.21 6.29
CA ARG A 55 -6.72 -8.10 5.59
C ARG A 55 -6.89 -7.80 4.11
N GLN A 56 -7.80 -8.48 3.42
CA GLN A 56 -8.06 -8.25 2.00
C GLN A 56 -8.60 -6.84 1.74
N ARG A 57 -9.57 -6.39 2.55
CA ARG A 57 -10.16 -5.06 2.40
C ARG A 57 -9.15 -3.96 2.70
N ILE A 58 -8.37 -4.10 3.76
CA ILE A 58 -7.33 -3.14 4.14
C ILE A 58 -6.23 -3.09 3.07
N ALA A 59 -5.78 -4.25 2.57
CA ALA A 59 -4.80 -4.32 1.47
C ALA A 59 -5.31 -3.61 0.20
N HIS A 60 -6.61 -3.74 -0.10
CA HIS A 60 -7.22 -3.02 -1.21
C HIS A 60 -7.22 -1.50 -0.99
N ALA A 61 -7.64 -1.03 0.19
CA ALA A 61 -7.63 0.40 0.52
C ALA A 61 -6.21 1.01 0.46
N LEU A 62 -5.22 0.33 1.05
CA LEU A 62 -3.83 0.78 1.00
C LEU A 62 -3.25 0.76 -0.42
N THR A 63 -3.73 -0.16 -1.28
CA THR A 63 -3.37 -0.17 -2.70
C THR A 63 -3.91 1.05 -3.43
N GLU A 64 -5.15 1.46 -3.16
CA GLU A 64 -5.73 2.68 -3.74
C GLU A 64 -4.96 3.92 -3.30
N GLU A 65 -4.62 4.02 -2.00
CA GLU A 65 -3.79 5.11 -1.47
C GLU A 65 -2.40 5.14 -2.16
N LEU A 66 -1.75 3.98 -2.30
CA LEU A 66 -0.45 3.85 -2.95
C LEU A 66 -0.51 4.32 -4.41
N GLN A 67 -1.52 3.86 -5.15
CA GLN A 67 -1.69 4.24 -6.55
C GLN A 67 -1.95 5.74 -6.70
N GLN A 68 -2.77 6.33 -5.83
CA GLN A 68 -2.99 7.77 -5.82
C GLN A 68 -1.71 8.56 -5.50
N HIS A 69 -0.92 8.10 -4.54
CA HIS A 69 0.38 8.71 -4.21
C HIS A 69 1.35 8.62 -5.39
N THR A 70 1.47 7.46 -6.03
CA THR A 70 2.36 7.30 -7.20
C THR A 70 1.94 8.15 -8.39
N ALA A 71 0.63 8.24 -8.69
CA ALA A 71 0.11 9.10 -9.76
C ALA A 71 0.40 10.58 -9.47
N THR A 72 0.23 11.01 -8.21
CA THR A 72 0.50 12.39 -7.79
C THR A 72 2.00 12.72 -7.88
N ALA A 73 2.87 11.83 -7.40
CA ALA A 73 4.31 11.98 -7.50
C ALA A 73 4.79 12.04 -8.96
N LEU A 74 4.22 11.19 -9.81
CA LEU A 74 4.48 11.21 -11.25
C LEU A 74 4.04 12.53 -11.89
N ALA A 75 2.83 13.00 -11.60
CA ALA A 75 2.32 14.26 -12.14
C ALA A 75 3.16 15.46 -11.69
N ALA A 76 3.55 15.52 -10.41
CA ALA A 76 4.43 16.55 -9.87
C ALA A 76 5.80 16.53 -10.57
N TRP A 77 6.41 15.35 -10.70
CA TRP A 77 7.68 15.20 -11.39
C TRP A 77 7.59 15.65 -12.86
N GLN A 78 6.53 15.27 -13.59
CA GLN A 78 6.30 15.67 -14.98
C GLN A 78 6.11 17.18 -15.12
N HIS A 79 5.40 17.80 -14.18
CA HIS A 79 5.21 19.25 -14.13
C HIS A 79 6.55 19.98 -13.94
N ASP A 80 7.37 19.51 -13.02
CA ASP A 80 8.65 20.14 -12.67
C ASP A 80 9.73 19.95 -13.76
N HIS A 81 9.66 18.85 -14.52
CA HIS A 81 10.75 18.46 -15.43
C HIS A 81 10.46 18.69 -16.92
N ASN A 82 9.24 19.07 -17.32
CA ASN A 82 8.82 19.46 -18.68
C ASN A 82 9.56 18.75 -19.85
N ALA A 83 9.87 17.46 -19.68
CA ALA A 83 10.73 16.72 -20.57
C ALA A 83 10.17 15.31 -20.76
N THR A 84 10.07 14.94 -22.02
CA THR A 84 9.75 13.63 -22.55
C THR A 84 10.80 12.62 -22.06
N VAL A 85 10.67 12.12 -20.83
CA VAL A 85 11.57 11.09 -20.30
C VAL A 85 10.86 9.74 -20.25
N THR A 86 11.52 8.75 -20.85
CA THR A 86 11.09 7.36 -20.89
C THR A 86 11.25 6.74 -19.50
N TRP A 87 10.12 6.51 -18.81
CA TRP A 87 10.10 5.84 -17.52
C TRP A 87 10.63 4.40 -17.63
N ARG A 88 11.59 4.03 -16.76
CA ARG A 88 11.81 2.63 -16.38
C ARG A 88 11.13 2.42 -15.04
N THR A 89 10.11 1.59 -15.03
CA THR A 89 9.39 1.21 -13.83
C THR A 89 10.23 0.27 -12.96
N CYS A 90 9.98 0.32 -11.66
CA CYS A 90 10.73 -0.43 -10.65
C CYS A 90 10.45 -1.93 -10.78
N ASP A 91 11.20 -2.61 -11.64
CA ASP A 91 11.32 -4.07 -11.65
C ASP A 91 12.44 -4.46 -10.69
N GLY A 92 12.07 -5.08 -9.57
CA GLY A 92 12.96 -5.74 -8.61
C GLY A 92 12.17 -6.83 -7.91
#